data_AF-A0A2E2MR67-F1
#
_entry.id   AF-A0A2E2MR67-F1
#
_cell.length_a   1.000
_cell.length_b   1.000
_cell.length_c   1.000
_cell.angle_alpha   90.00
_cell.angle_beta   90.00
_cell.angle_gamma   90.00
#
_symmetry.space_group_name_H-M   'P 1'
#
loop_
_entity.id
_entity.type
_entity.pdbx_description
1 polymer ?
#
loop_
_entity_poly.entity_id
_entity_poly.type
_entity_poly.pdbx_seq_one_letter_code
_entity_poly.pdbx_strand_id
1 'polypeptide(L)' 'MAKELYPVPCPQCGEAQNVMPGGFDPDRDPFGPVTCMVCGNNFARDDYLDGLARATARRKPGSNVVPLRRN' A
#
# COMPACT_ATOMS: atom_id res chain seq x y z
N MET A 1 -12.85 11.32 -2.68
CA MET A 1 -11.48 11.87 -2.57
C MET A 1 -10.52 10.72 -2.77
N ALA A 2 -9.49 10.86 -3.62
CA ALA A 2 -8.53 9.77 -3.82
C ALA A 2 -7.68 9.66 -2.55
N LYS A 3 -7.79 8.53 -1.82
CA LYS A 3 -6.88 8.22 -0.72
C LYS A 3 -5.50 8.01 -1.34
N GLU A 4 -4.51 8.78 -0.91
CA GLU A 4 -3.13 8.54 -1.33
C GLU A 4 -2.70 7.18 -0.76
N LEU A 5 -2.45 6.22 -1.64
CA LEU A 5 -1.89 4.94 -1.28
C LEU A 5 -0.38 5.07 -1.20
N TYR A 6 0.21 4.54 -0.14
CA TYR A 6 1.65 4.53 0.07
C TYR A 6 2.19 3.11 -0.02
N PRO A 7 3.47 2.95 -0.38
CA PRO A 7 4.11 1.65 -0.26
C PRO A 7 4.13 1.22 1.22
N VAL A 8 3.66 0.01 1.47
CA VAL A 8 3.52 -0.57 2.81
C VAL A 8 4.59 -1.65 2.99
N PRO A 9 5.40 -1.61 4.05
CA PRO A 9 6.40 -2.63 4.33
C PRO A 9 5.78 -4.04 4.37
N CYS A 10 6.38 -4.97 3.63
CA CYS A 10 5.94 -6.37 3.63
C CYS A 10 6.23 -7.03 4.99
N PRO A 11 5.27 -7.72 5.62
CA PRO A 11 5.49 -8.40 6.89
C PRO A 11 6.45 -9.59 6.79
N GLN A 12 6.69 -10.13 5.58
CA GLN A 12 7.60 -11.26 5.37
C GLN A 12 9.05 -10.84 5.12
N CYS A 13 9.29 -9.82 4.29
CA CYS A 13 10.64 -9.43 3.88
C CYS A 13 11.04 -7.99 4.22
N GLY A 14 10.14 -7.18 4.79
CA GLY A 14 10.38 -5.78 5.16
C GLY A 14 10.32 -4.78 4.00
N GLU A 15 10.41 -5.23 2.75
CA GLU A 15 10.42 -4.36 1.57
C GLU A 15 9.05 -3.72 1.30
N ALA A 16 9.03 -2.45 0.92
CA ALA A 16 7.82 -1.67 0.64
C ALA A 16 7.58 -1.51 -0.87
N GLN A 17 7.52 -2.63 -1.58
CA GLN A 17 7.33 -2.68 -3.04
C GLN A 17 6.05 -3.46 -3.34
N ASN A 18 4.91 -2.78 -3.28
CA ASN A 18 3.57 -3.38 -3.36
C ASN A 18 3.01 -3.30 -4.79
N VAL A 19 2.30 -4.35 -5.21
CA VAL A 19 1.43 -4.35 -6.40
C VAL A 19 -0.01 -4.37 -5.95
N MET A 20 -0.83 -3.53 -6.60
CA MET A 20 -2.26 -3.37 -6.31
C MET A 20 -3.03 -3.35 -7.64
N PRO A 21 -4.28 -3.82 -7.69
CA PRO A 21 -5.11 -3.75 -8.89
C PRO A 21 -5.44 -2.29 -9.26
N GLY A 22 -5.79 -2.08 -10.52
CA GLY A 22 -6.30 -0.78 -10.98
C GLY A 22 -7.55 -0.37 -10.19
N GLY A 23 -7.56 0.87 -9.68
CA GLY A 23 -8.67 1.36 -8.86
C GLY A 23 -8.79 0.73 -7.47
N PHE A 24 -7.71 0.13 -6.97
CA PHE A 24 -7.65 -0.40 -5.61
C PHE A 24 -8.11 0.62 -4.57
N ASP A 25 -8.98 0.16 -3.68
CA ASP A 25 -9.51 0.91 -2.55
C ASP A 25 -9.42 0.02 -1.30
N PRO A 26 -8.58 0.37 -0.30
CA PRO A 26 -8.34 -0.46 0.87
C PRO A 26 -9.56 -0.56 1.81
N ASP A 27 -10.54 0.34 1.66
CA ASP A 27 -11.78 0.31 2.45
C ASP A 27 -12.87 -0.56 1.78
N ARG A 28 -12.69 -0.94 0.51
CA ARG A 28 -13.66 -1.72 -0.27
C ARG A 28 -13.71 -3.18 0.20
N ASP A 29 -14.90 -3.77 0.12
CA ASP A 29 -15.10 -5.21 0.24
C ASP A 29 -15.53 -5.79 -1.12
N PRO A 30 -14.85 -6.81 -1.67
CA PRO A 30 -13.62 -7.40 -1.14
C PRO A 30 -12.41 -6.44 -1.23
N PHE A 31 -11.48 -6.56 -0.29
CA PHE A 31 -10.25 -5.74 -0.18
C PHE A 31 -9.42 -5.70 -1.47
N GLY A 32 -9.43 -6.78 -2.25
CA GLY A 32 -8.62 -6.92 -3.46
C GLY A 32 -7.18 -7.35 -3.16
N PRO A 33 -6.49 -8.00 -4.11
CA PRO A 33 -5.15 -8.55 -3.86
C PRO A 33 -4.12 -7.44 -3.72
N VAL A 34 -3.28 -7.52 -2.69
CA VAL A 34 -2.06 -6.72 -2.57
C VAL A 34 -0.90 -7.70 -2.40
N THR A 35 0.15 -7.54 -3.20
CA THR A 35 1.28 -8.49 -3.23
C THR A 35 2.62 -7.75 -3.14
N CYS A 36 3.59 -8.34 -2.46
CA CYS A 36 4.97 -7.84 -2.44
C CYS A 36 5.71 -8.27 -3.70
N MET A 37 6.30 -7.33 -4.45
CA MET A 37 7.08 -7.64 -5.65
C MET A 37 8.38 -8.40 -5.36
N VAL A 38 8.92 -8.28 -4.14
CA VAL A 38 10.23 -8.85 -3.80
C VAL A 38 10.13 -10.33 -3.42
N CYS A 39 9.18 -10.67 -2.55
CA CYS A 39 9.03 -12.05 -2.05
C CYS A 39 7.73 -12.74 -2.49
N GLY A 40 6.85 -12.05 -3.22
CA GLY A 40 5.58 -12.62 -3.69
C GLY A 40 4.51 -12.79 -2.61
N ASN A 41 4.73 -12.30 -1.39
CA ASN A 41 3.76 -12.43 -0.30
C ASN A 41 2.47 -11.66 -0.59
N ASN A 42 1.32 -12.30 -0.38
CA ASN A 42 0.01 -11.65 -0.40
C ASN A 42 -0.30 -11.06 0.98
N PHE A 43 -0.71 -9.80 1.00
CA PHE A 43 -1.06 -9.11 2.23
C PHE A 43 -2.48 -9.50 2.65
N ALA A 44 -2.67 -9.79 3.93
CA ALA A 44 -3.98 -9.72 4.54
C ALA A 44 -4.44 -8.25 4.61
N ARG A 45 -5.75 -8.03 4.62
CA ARG A 45 -6.34 -6.70 4.71
C ARG A 45 -5.81 -5.94 5.93
N ASP A 46 -5.81 -6.58 7.10
CA ASP A 46 -5.41 -5.95 8.35
C ASP A 46 -3.92 -5.56 8.36
N ASP A 47 -3.04 -6.44 7.84
CA ASP A 47 -1.61 -6.17 7.72
C ASP A 47 -1.35 -4.94 6.84
N TYR A 48 -2.05 -4.85 5.71
CA TYR A 48 -1.92 -3.71 4.82
C TYR A 48 -2.45 -2.43 5.45
N LEU A 49 -3.61 -2.48 6.13
CA LEU A 49 -4.21 -1.30 6.77
C LEU A 49 -3.37 -0.77 7.93
N ASP A 50 -2.82 -1.62 8.78
CA ASP A 50 -1.89 -1.22 9.85
C ASP A 50 -0.64 -0.55 9.26
N GLY A 51 -0.03 -1.19 8.25
CA GLY A 51 1.14 -0.65 7.59
C GLY A 51 0.87 0.66 6.85
N LEU A 52 -0.30 0.81 6.21
CA LEU A 52 -0.73 2.04 5.57
C LEU A 52 -0.90 3.16 6.60
N ALA A 53 -1.57 2.89 7.73
CA ALA A 53 -1.73 3.87 8.80
C ALA A 53 -0.37 4.38 9.34
N ARG A 54 0.60 3.47 9.51
CA ARG A 54 1.97 3.82 9.90
C ARG A 54 2.69 4.66 8.84
N ALA A 55 2.56 4.31 7.57
CA ALA A 55 3.16 5.06 6.46
C ALA A 55 2.57 6.47 6.35
N THR A 56 1.24 6.60 6.48
CA THR A 56 0.54 7.89 6.51
C THR A 56 0.97 8.75 7.68
N ALA A 57 1.08 8.19 8.89
CA ALA A 57 1.52 8.93 10.08
C ALA A 57 2.97 9.43 9.98
N ARG A 58 3.83 8.71 9.25
CA ARG A 58 5.24 9.09 9.03
C ARG A 58 5.42 10.18 7.98
N ARG A 59 4.40 10.48 7.16
CA ARG A 59 4.50 11.55 6.18
C ARG A 59 4.48 12.92 6.85
N LYS A 60 5.56 13.68 6.66
CA LYS A 60 5.53 15.14 6.77
C LYS A 60 4.89 15.74 5.52
N PRO A 61 4.04 16.78 5.62
CA PRO A 61 3.56 17.51 4.46
C PRO A 61 4.76 18.05 3.66
N GLY A 62 4.86 17.69 2.38
CA GLY A 62 5.97 18.04 1.48
C GLY A 62 6.99 16.93 1.16
N SER A 63 6.80 15.70 1.65
CA SER A 63 7.66 14.57 1.27
C SER A 63 7.39 14.15 -0.19
N ASN A 64 8.42 14.20 -1.04
CA ASN A 64 8.40 13.86 -2.47
C ASN A 64 8.08 12.37 -2.69
N VAL A 65 6.81 11.98 -2.56
CA VAL A 65 6.36 10.67 -3.05
C VAL A 65 5.71 10.90 -4.40
N VAL A 66 6.28 10.29 -5.43
CA VAL A 66 5.74 10.33 -6.78
C VAL A 66 4.39 9.59 -6.76
N PRO A 67 3.26 10.23 -7.06
CA PRO A 67 1.99 9.52 -7.17
C PRO A 67 2.12 8.47 -8.28
N LEU A 68 1.70 7.23 -7.99
CA LEU A 68 1.61 6.17 -9.00
C LEU A 68 0.67 6.66 -10.11
N ARG A 69 1.26 7.04 -11.24
CA ARG A 69 0.50 7.51 -12.41
C ARG A 69 -0.35 6.37 -12.94
N ARG A 70 -1.66 6.61 -13.04
CA ARG A 70 -2.60 5.75 -13.75
C ARG A 70 -2.30 5.85 -15.25
N ASN A 71 -2.07 4.73 -15.90
CA ASN A 71 -2.18 4.59 -17.36
C ASN A 71 -3.57 4.06 -17.69
#